data_AF-A0A3A5HD66-F1
#
_entry.id   AF-A0A3A5HD66-F1
#
_cell.length_a   1.000
_cell.length_b   1.000
_cell.length_c   1.000
_cell.angle_alpha   90.00
_cell.angle_beta   90.00
_cell.angle_gamma   90.00
#
_symmetry.space_group_name_H-M   'P 1'
#
loop_
_entity.id
_entity.type
_entity.pdbx_description
1 polymer ?
#
loop_
_entity_poly.entity_id
_entity_poly.type
_entity_poly.pdbx_seq_one_letter_code
_entity_poly.pdbx_strand_id
1 'polypeptide(L)' 'MPALRGKRLILSTPEGFVYDMRAATDRYVDDANRDVIDVVTEEDWYRWMLIGSEPRRAPWAAHLVWVE' A
#
# COMPACT_ATOMS: atom_id res chain seq x y z
N MET A 1 7.72 -11.73 -9.28
CA MET A 1 7.43 -10.28 -9.23
C MET A 1 8.41 -9.63 -8.27
N PRO A 2 8.86 -8.38 -8.48
CA PRO A 2 9.66 -7.70 -7.48
C PRO A 2 8.88 -7.62 -6.17
N ALA A 3 9.57 -7.75 -5.03
CA ALA A 3 8.95 -7.56 -3.72
C ALA A 3 8.55 -6.09 -3.56
N LEU A 4 7.26 -5.87 -3.29
CA LEU A 4 6.65 -4.55 -3.11
C LEU A 4 6.53 -4.17 -1.65
N ARG A 5 6.38 -5.15 -0.73
CA ARG A 5 6.22 -4.86 0.70
C ARG A 5 7.31 -3.91 1.21
N GLY A 6 6.89 -2.81 1.83
CA GLY A 6 7.72 -1.75 2.40
C GLY A 6 8.20 -0.67 1.42
N LYS A 7 7.95 -0.82 0.12
CA LYS A 7 8.23 0.23 -0.88
C LYS A 7 7.35 1.45 -0.66
N ARG A 8 7.89 2.63 -0.99
CA ARG A 8 7.14 3.90 -1.01
C ARG A 8 6.22 3.91 -2.22
N LEU A 9 5.00 4.35 -1.98
CA LEU A 9 3.92 4.37 -2.96
C LEU A 9 3.35 5.78 -3.10
N ILE A 10 2.88 6.08 -4.30
CA ILE A 10 1.97 7.19 -4.59
C ILE A 10 0.68 6.57 -5.13
N LEU A 11 -0.46 6.99 -4.58
CA LEU A 11 -1.78 6.48 -4.99
C LEU A 11 -2.47 7.50 -5.88
N SER A 12 -2.99 7.05 -7.01
CA SER A 12 -3.84 7.85 -7.89
C SER A 12 -5.29 7.80 -7.43
N THR A 13 -5.94 8.96 -7.30
CA THR A 13 -7.37 9.13 -7.02
C THR A 13 -7.99 10.11 -8.04
N PRO A 14 -9.33 10.16 -8.16
CA PRO A 14 -9.98 11.17 -8.99
C PRO A 14 -9.65 12.63 -8.62
N GLU A 15 -9.30 12.87 -7.37
CA GLU A 15 -8.98 14.19 -6.80
C GLU A 15 -7.49 14.55 -6.90
N GLY A 16 -6.62 13.60 -7.28
CA GLY A 16 -5.18 13.82 -7.44
C GLY A 16 -4.34 12.65 -6.94
N PHE A 17 -3.18 12.95 -6.37
CA PHE A 17 -2.24 11.95 -5.86
C PHE A 17 -2.14 12.01 -4.33
N VAL A 18 -2.11 10.83 -3.71
CA VAL A 18 -1.81 10.66 -2.28
C VAL A 18 -0.38 10.15 -2.14
N TYR A 19 0.44 10.95 -1.46
CA TYR A 19 1.85 10.67 -1.20
C TYR A 19 2.04 10.06 0.20
N ASP A 20 3.29 9.74 0.53
CA ASP A 20 3.70 9.23 1.84
C ASP A 20 2.94 7.96 2.24
N MET A 21 2.79 7.04 1.27
CA MET A 21 2.18 5.73 1.45
C MET A 21 3.23 4.62 1.34
N ARG A 22 2.94 3.45 1.91
CA ARG A 22 3.77 2.25 1.79
C ARG A 22 2.96 1.00 1.53
N ALA A 23 3.56 0.08 0.78
CA ALA A 23 2.99 -1.25 0.54
C ALA A 23 3.08 -2.10 1.82
N ALA A 24 1.94 -2.51 2.35
CA ALA A 24 1.87 -3.46 3.46
C ALA A 24 2.03 -4.92 3.00
N THR A 25 1.67 -5.22 1.76
CA THR A 25 1.78 -6.56 1.13
C THR A 25 2.46 -6.48 -0.23
N ASP A 26 2.77 -7.65 -0.79
CA ASP A 26 2.95 -7.78 -2.24
C ASP A 26 1.59 -7.71 -2.95
N ARG A 27 1.62 -7.63 -4.28
CA ARG A 27 0.44 -7.66 -5.15
C ARG A 27 -0.27 -9.01 -5.04
N TYR A 28 -1.59 -8.99 -4.90
CA TYR A 28 -2.42 -10.19 -4.80
C TYR A 28 -3.79 -9.97 -5.46
N VAL A 29 -4.51 -11.07 -5.70
CA VAL A 29 -5.90 -11.05 -6.17
C VAL A 29 -6.81 -11.27 -4.97
N ASP A 30 -7.74 -10.34 -4.72
CA ASP A 30 -8.69 -10.44 -3.62
C ASP A 30 -9.89 -11.35 -3.94
N ASP A 31 -10.78 -11.56 -2.96
CA ASP A 31 -11.97 -12.39 -3.09
C ASP A 31 -12.97 -11.88 -4.15
N ALA A 32 -12.86 -10.61 -4.54
CA ALA A 32 -13.64 -9.99 -5.62
C ALA A 32 -12.94 -10.09 -6.98
N ASN A 33 -11.87 -10.90 -7.08
CA ASN A 33 -11.06 -11.08 -8.28
C ASN A 33 -10.44 -9.77 -8.78
N ARG A 34 -10.12 -8.84 -7.87
CA ARG A 34 -9.45 -7.58 -8.17
C ARG A 34 -7.99 -7.69 -7.81
N ASP A 35 -7.17 -7.08 -8.65
CA ASP A 35 -5.73 -7.04 -8.48
C ASP A 35 -5.31 -5.84 -7.63
N VAL A 36 -4.80 -6.11 -6.43
CA VAL A 36 -4.64 -5.13 -5.36
C VAL A 36 -3.31 -5.25 -4.62
N ILE A 37 -2.96 -4.19 -3.90
CA ILE A 37 -1.87 -4.13 -2.92
C ILE A 37 -2.47 -3.50 -1.66
N ASP A 38 -2.24 -4.08 -0.48
CA ASP A 38 -2.59 -3.41 0.76
C ASP A 38 -1.65 -2.23 0.99
N VAL A 39 -2.21 -1.06 1.27
CA VAL A 39 -1.46 0.18 1.53
C VAL A 39 -1.73 0.71 2.93
N VAL A 40 -0.72 1.40 3.47
CA VAL A 40 -0.75 2.10 4.77
C VAL A 40 -0.04 3.44 4.61
N THR A 41 -0.28 4.39 5.53
CA THR A 41 0.54 5.61 5.57
C THR A 41 1.99 5.25 5.93
N GLU A 42 2.94 6.09 5.52
CA GLU A 42 4.34 5.92 5.88
C GLU A 42 4.56 6.00 7.39
N GLU A 43 3.80 6.85 8.07
CA GLU A 43 3.79 6.92 9.53
C GLU A 43 3.34 5.59 10.17
N ASP A 44 2.21 5.06 9.73
CA ASP A 44 1.68 3.79 10.23
C ASP A 44 2.63 2.62 9.95
N TRP A 45 3.28 2.61 8.78
CA TRP A 45 4.32 1.63 8.46
C TRP A 45 5.47 1.66 9.48
N TYR A 46 5.98 2.85 9.80
CA TYR A 46 7.07 2.97 10.77
C TYR A 46 6.63 2.65 12.20
N ARG A 47 5.43 3.06 12.62
CA ARG A 47 4.86 2.64 13.91
C ARG A 47 4.74 1.12 13.98
N TRP A 48 4.27 0.47 12.92
CA TRP A 48 4.18 -0.98 12.86
C TRP A 48 5.55 -1.64 12.99
N MET A 49 6.54 -1.18 12.22
CA MET A 49 7.89 -1.75 12.22
C MET A 49 8.65 -1.53 13.52
N LEU A 50 8.46 -0.39 14.18
CA LEU A 50 9.24 -0.01 15.36
C LEU A 50 8.64 -0.54 16.67
N ILE A 51 7.31 -0.56 16.79
CA ILE A 51 6.64 -0.89 18.06
C ILE A 51 5.55 -1.95 17.91
N GLY A 52 5.40 -2.57 16.73
CA GLY A 52 4.50 -3.71 16.51
C GLY A 52 3.01 -3.37 16.43
N SER A 53 2.65 -2.09 16.39
CA SER A 53 1.26 -1.64 16.26
C SER A 53 0.75 -1.90 14.84
N GLU A 54 0.03 -3.00 14.61
CA GLU A 54 -0.52 -3.32 13.28
C GLU A 54 -1.54 -2.24 12.84
N PRO A 55 -1.34 -1.62 11.67
CA PRO A 55 -2.21 -0.56 11.19
C PRO A 55 -3.41 -1.13 10.44
N ARG A 56 -4.44 -0.30 10.27
CA ARG A 56 -5.52 -0.63 9.35
C ARG A 56 -5.01 -0.51 7.91
N ARG A 57 -4.89 -1.65 7.25
CA ARG A 57 -4.56 -1.77 5.83
C ARG A 57 -5.77 -1.43 4.97
N ALA A 58 -5.53 -0.82 3.82
CA ALA A 58 -6.55 -0.59 2.80
C ALA A 58 -6.11 -1.24 1.48
N PRO A 59 -6.90 -2.14 0.88
CA PRO A 59 -6.58 -2.66 -0.45
C PRO A 59 -6.72 -1.55 -1.48
N TRP A 60 -5.69 -1.35 -2.30
CA TRP A 60 -5.69 -0.39 -3.39
C TRP A 60 -5.48 -1.10 -4.72
N ALA A 61 -6.19 -0.65 -5.78
CA ALA A 61 -6.05 -1.25 -7.10
C ALA A 61 -4.63 -1.07 -7.62
N ALA A 62 -3.94 -2.17 -7.97
CA ALA A 62 -2.52 -2.14 -8.27
C ALA A 62 -2.17 -1.26 -9.48
N HIS A 63 -3.11 -1.09 -10.43
CA HIS A 63 -2.94 -0.21 -11.60
C HIS A 63 -3.07 1.29 -11.26
N LEU A 64 -3.48 1.65 -10.04
CA LEU A 64 -3.54 3.03 -9.54
C LEU A 64 -2.39 3.35 -8.57
N VAL A 65 -1.40 2.46 -8.46
CA VAL A 65 -0.25 2.59 -7.57
C VAL A 65 1.02 2.87 -8.37
N TRP A 66 1.76 3.90 -7.99
CA TRP A 66 3.10 4.18 -8.47
C TRP A 66 4.11 3.84 -7.37
N VAL A 67 5.18 3.14 -7.73
CA VAL A 67 6.26 2.79 -6.80
C VAL A 67 7.41 3.77 -7.00
N GLU A 68 7.91 4.35 -5.91
CA GLU A 68 9.15 5.15 -5.90
C GLU A 68 10.42 4.28 -5.82
#